data_AF-A0A4W5JHB1-F1
#
_entry.id   AF-A0A4W5JHB1-F1
#
_cell.length_a   1.000
_cell.length_b   1.000
_cell.length_c   1.000
_cell.angle_alpha   90.00
_cell.angle_beta   90.00
_cell.angle_gamma   90.00
#
_symmetry.space_group_name_H-M   'P 1'
#
loop_
_entity.id
_entity.type
_entity.pdbx_description
1 polymer ?
#
loop_
_entity_poly.entity_id
_entity_poly.type
_entity_poly.pdbx_seq_one_letter_code
_entity_poly.pdbx_strand_id
1 'polypeptide(L)'
;MSPHSQEQDNDEQNAFDLQLKYLFGTLKKEQAHTKDVTSKLGIEKVFEQGDAAEYFEKILSKVNPDVSKIFQGHLRHTATCSISDHHVNSDEVGPFWTVPLSMEDNNYYSVREGFEDFFKSSTVSGDNQMYCDYCDGKTDAILECKMEHPPEILTLLLKRFEFDYNRMSYVKIESCVEVPRRLQTKNCDYELYAVVDHVGSLRGGHYTARIKPYDDHNWYVFDDSYVRQLNSKPFEQVESFRSQSAYLLMYRKLDSPDRQMNHGNDHKSSLSDSQLSTPSCSFETGASGTKEEERKALAPQKRQRQSFSCCQLPPHRTSHNLSVTGTRTGVVP
;
A
#
# COMPACT_ATOMS: atom_id res chain seq x y z
N MET A 1 10.76 -7.31 -24.80
CA MET A 1 11.82 -6.62 -24.02
C MET A 1 13.14 -7.23 -24.45
N SER A 2 14.15 -6.41 -24.73
CA SER A 2 15.44 -6.87 -25.24
C SER A 2 16.25 -7.51 -24.10
N PRO A 3 17.01 -8.60 -24.31
CA PRO A 3 17.84 -9.21 -23.27
C PRO A 3 18.80 -8.22 -22.58
N HIS A 4 19.27 -7.21 -23.34
CA HIS A 4 20.18 -6.19 -22.84
C HIS A 4 19.58 -5.27 -21.76
N SER A 5 18.26 -5.02 -21.77
CA SER A 5 17.64 -4.19 -20.73
C SER A 5 17.52 -4.92 -19.39
N GLN A 6 17.36 -6.25 -19.41
CA GLN A 6 17.23 -7.04 -18.18
C GLN A 6 18.57 -7.25 -17.46
N GLU A 7 19.69 -7.36 -18.18
CA GLU A 7 21.02 -7.43 -17.59
C GLU A 7 21.44 -6.11 -16.94
N GLN A 8 21.14 -4.98 -17.59
CA GLN A 8 21.47 -3.65 -17.08
C GLN A 8 20.66 -3.28 -15.83
N ASP A 9 19.36 -3.62 -15.81
CA ASP A 9 18.50 -3.41 -14.64
C ASP A 9 18.97 -4.24 -13.43
N ASN A 10 19.41 -5.49 -13.67
CA ASN A 10 19.95 -6.35 -12.61
C ASN A 10 21.28 -5.82 -12.05
N ASP A 11 22.18 -5.30 -12.88
CA ASP A 11 23.46 -4.74 -12.43
C ASP A 11 23.27 -3.45 -11.61
N GLU A 12 22.32 -2.59 -11.99
CA GLU A 12 21.99 -1.38 -11.23
C GLU A 12 21.32 -1.70 -9.88
N GLN A 13 20.41 -2.66 -9.85
CA GLN A 13 19.74 -3.13 -8.63
C GLN A 13 20.73 -3.73 -7.63
N ASN A 14 21.62 -4.60 -8.12
CA ASN A 14 22.73 -5.16 -7.33
C ASN A 14 23.62 -4.07 -6.74
N ALA A 15 23.86 -2.98 -7.48
CA ALA A 15 24.64 -1.86 -6.99
C ALA A 15 23.91 -1.05 -5.89
N PHE A 16 22.59 -0.87 -5.99
CA PHE A 16 21.80 -0.18 -4.96
C PHE A 16 21.73 -0.98 -3.66
N ASP A 17 21.46 -2.28 -3.75
CA ASP A 17 21.43 -3.18 -2.59
C ASP A 17 22.78 -3.22 -1.86
N LEU A 18 23.89 -3.14 -2.59
CA LEU A 18 25.23 -3.08 -1.99
C LEU A 18 25.41 -1.80 -1.14
N GLN A 19 24.90 -0.66 -1.61
CA GLN A 19 24.96 0.60 -0.86
C GLN A 19 24.09 0.54 0.41
N LEU A 20 22.89 -0.04 0.32
CA LEU A 20 22.05 -0.26 1.50
C LEU A 20 22.71 -1.22 2.49
N LYS A 21 23.34 -2.29 2.02
CA LYS A 21 24.07 -3.23 2.87
C LYS A 21 25.23 -2.55 3.59
N TYR A 22 25.96 -1.66 2.92
CA TYR A 22 27.01 -0.86 3.55
C TYR A 22 26.43 0.08 4.61
N LEU A 23 25.39 0.85 4.26
CA LEU A 23 24.69 1.75 5.17
C LEU A 23 24.21 1.03 6.43
N PHE A 24 23.52 -0.10 6.29
CA PHE A 24 23.04 -0.91 7.41
C PHE A 24 24.17 -1.52 8.23
N GLY A 25 25.29 -1.87 7.59
CA GLY A 25 26.50 -2.33 8.27
C GLY A 25 27.12 -1.25 9.16
N THR A 26 27.13 0.00 8.69
CA THR A 26 27.62 1.16 9.45
C THR A 26 26.67 1.52 10.58
N LEU A 27 25.35 1.57 10.34
CA LEU A 27 24.33 1.88 11.36
C LEU A 27 24.37 0.95 12.58
N LYS A 28 24.85 -0.29 12.41
CA LYS A 28 25.06 -1.23 13.53
C LYS A 28 26.23 -0.86 14.45
N LYS A 29 27.10 0.04 14.03
CA LYS A 29 28.37 0.36 14.69
C LYS A 29 28.44 1.82 15.11
N GLU A 30 27.99 2.72 14.25
CA GLU A 30 28.17 4.17 14.42
C GLU A 30 27.16 4.98 13.58
N GLN A 31 27.21 6.30 13.73
CA GLN A 31 26.46 7.22 12.91
C GLN A 31 26.87 7.09 11.44
N ALA A 32 25.89 6.90 10.56
CA ALA A 32 26.13 6.68 9.13
C ALA A 32 25.80 7.91 8.28
N HIS A 33 26.44 8.00 7.11
CA HIS A 33 26.13 9.00 6.08
C HIS A 33 25.34 8.35 4.93
N THR A 34 24.45 9.13 4.30
CA THR A 34 23.54 8.65 3.26
C THR A 34 23.94 9.06 1.84
N LYS A 35 25.14 9.63 1.64
CA LYS A 35 25.59 10.21 0.36
C LYS A 35 25.51 9.21 -0.81
N ASP A 36 25.94 7.98 -0.60
CA ASP A 36 25.96 6.98 -1.68
C ASP A 36 24.55 6.49 -2.06
N VAL A 37 23.69 6.31 -1.05
CA VAL A 37 22.28 5.93 -1.26
C VAL A 37 21.51 7.06 -1.93
N THR A 38 21.67 8.31 -1.47
CA THR A 38 21.01 9.49 -2.06
C THR A 38 21.45 9.71 -3.50
N SER A 39 22.75 9.55 -3.81
CA SER A 39 23.26 9.60 -5.18
C SER A 39 22.62 8.53 -6.07
N LYS A 40 22.52 7.28 -5.59
CA LYS A 40 21.87 6.18 -6.35
C LYS A 40 20.36 6.34 -6.51
N LEU A 41 19.71 7.08 -5.61
CA LEU A 41 18.32 7.50 -5.76
C LEU A 41 18.15 8.68 -6.72
N GLY A 42 19.23 9.22 -7.30
CA GLY A 42 19.18 10.40 -8.17
C GLY A 42 18.81 11.68 -7.43
N ILE A 43 19.12 11.77 -6.13
CA ILE A 43 18.89 12.96 -5.30
C ILE A 43 20.14 13.85 -5.41
N GLU A 44 20.13 14.75 -6.39
CA GLU A 44 21.26 15.66 -6.61
C GLU A 44 21.20 16.88 -5.68
N LYS A 45 19.99 17.40 -5.46
CA LYS A 45 19.75 18.59 -4.64
C LYS A 45 19.29 18.18 -3.24
N VAL A 46 20.22 17.71 -2.43
CA VAL A 46 19.96 17.20 -1.06
C VAL A 46 19.37 18.24 -0.10
N PHE A 47 19.37 19.52 -0.47
CA PHE A 47 18.75 20.62 0.29
C PHE A 47 17.28 20.87 -0.11
N GLU A 48 16.81 20.32 -1.22
CA GLU A 48 15.39 20.37 -1.59
C GLU A 48 14.64 19.31 -0.77
N GLN A 49 13.56 19.75 -0.13
CA GLN A 49 12.73 18.84 0.63
C GLN A 49 11.90 17.97 -0.31
N GLY A 50 11.62 16.75 0.15
CA GLY A 50 10.85 15.79 -0.61
C GLY A 50 9.90 15.00 0.27
N ASP A 51 9.02 14.24 -0.37
CA ASP A 51 8.01 13.49 0.33
C ASP A 51 8.52 12.13 0.80
N ALA A 52 8.33 11.84 2.10
CA ALA A 52 8.81 10.59 2.68
C ALA A 52 8.13 9.35 2.06
N ALA A 53 6.86 9.43 1.63
CA ALA A 53 6.17 8.31 1.00
C ALA A 53 6.70 8.06 -0.41
N GLU A 54 6.91 9.13 -1.19
CA GLU A 54 7.55 9.05 -2.51
C GLU A 54 8.93 8.40 -2.43
N TYR A 55 9.79 8.83 -1.50
CA TYR A 55 11.12 8.25 -1.34
C TYR A 55 11.10 6.81 -0.84
N PHE A 56 10.13 6.47 0.02
CA PHE A 56 9.92 5.08 0.44
C PHE A 56 9.60 4.18 -0.75
N GLU A 57 8.63 4.55 -1.60
CA GLU A 57 8.30 3.78 -2.80
C GLU A 57 9.45 3.77 -3.82
N LYS A 58 10.19 4.88 -3.96
CA LYS A 58 11.38 4.95 -4.81
C LYS A 58 12.46 3.97 -4.36
N ILE A 59 12.70 3.85 -3.05
CA ILE A 59 13.62 2.86 -2.48
C ILE A 59 13.11 1.46 -2.81
N LEU A 60 11.83 1.16 -2.52
CA LEU A 60 11.25 -0.16 -2.79
C LEU A 60 11.29 -0.55 -4.27
N SER A 61 11.19 0.41 -5.18
CA SER A 61 11.32 0.16 -6.62
C SER A 61 12.73 -0.18 -7.09
N LYS A 62 13.75 0.11 -6.26
CA LYS A 62 15.16 -0.10 -6.59
C LYS A 62 15.82 -1.23 -5.82
N VAL A 63 15.30 -1.65 -4.67
CA VAL A 63 15.85 -2.79 -3.91
C VAL A 63 15.49 -4.11 -4.57
N ASN A 64 16.20 -5.18 -4.22
CA ASN A 64 15.85 -6.55 -4.60
C ASN A 64 14.34 -6.82 -4.48
N PRO A 65 13.69 -7.45 -5.49
CA PRO A 65 12.26 -7.72 -5.44
C PRO A 65 11.83 -8.54 -4.23
N ASP A 66 12.65 -9.47 -3.74
CA ASP A 66 12.38 -10.27 -2.55
C ASP A 66 12.32 -9.42 -1.27
N VAL A 67 13.09 -8.34 -1.22
CA VAL A 67 13.03 -7.33 -0.15
C VAL A 67 11.81 -6.43 -0.33
N SER A 68 11.52 -5.96 -1.54
CA SER A 68 10.35 -5.11 -1.76
C SER A 68 9.02 -5.83 -1.51
N LYS A 69 8.99 -7.16 -1.72
CA LYS A 69 7.81 -8.01 -1.60
C LYS A 69 7.26 -8.09 -0.18
N ILE A 70 8.08 -7.89 0.85
CA ILE A 70 7.58 -7.87 2.25
C ILE A 70 6.63 -6.70 2.52
N PHE A 71 6.76 -5.61 1.76
CA PHE A 71 5.87 -4.44 1.83
C PHE A 71 4.73 -4.49 0.80
N GLN A 72 4.74 -5.45 -0.13
CA GLN A 72 3.82 -5.47 -1.26
C GLN A 72 2.59 -6.32 -0.98
N GLY A 73 1.41 -5.70 -1.07
CA GLY A 73 0.12 -6.39 -1.09
C GLY A 73 -0.53 -6.34 -2.48
N HIS A 74 -1.71 -6.94 -2.62
CA HIS A 74 -2.54 -6.82 -3.82
C HIS A 74 -3.96 -6.36 -3.46
N LEU A 75 -4.45 -5.36 -4.19
CA LEU A 75 -5.83 -4.90 -4.14
C LEU A 75 -6.59 -5.41 -5.37
N ARG A 76 -7.80 -5.90 -5.15
CA ARG A 76 -8.77 -6.18 -6.19
C ARG A 76 -9.78 -5.06 -6.26
N HIS A 77 -9.95 -4.50 -7.44
CA HIS A 77 -10.94 -3.47 -7.75
C HIS A 77 -12.00 -4.07 -8.66
N THR A 78 -13.24 -4.07 -8.19
CA THR A 78 -14.38 -4.59 -8.94
C THR A 78 -15.39 -3.48 -9.17
N ALA A 79 -15.88 -3.38 -10.40
CA ALA A 79 -17.01 -2.52 -10.72
C ALA A 79 -18.15 -3.36 -11.28
N THR A 80 -19.30 -3.31 -10.61
CA THR A 80 -20.48 -4.13 -10.94
C THR A 80 -21.64 -3.23 -11.34
N CYS A 81 -22.22 -3.49 -12.51
CA CYS A 81 -23.43 -2.81 -12.99
C CYS A 81 -24.59 -3.00 -11.99
N SER A 82 -25.29 -1.92 -11.65
CA SER A 82 -26.43 -1.99 -10.72
C SER A 82 -27.74 -2.49 -11.35
N ILE A 83 -27.84 -2.51 -12.69
CA ILE A 83 -29.06 -2.94 -13.40
C ILE A 83 -29.07 -4.46 -13.60
N SER A 84 -27.89 -5.03 -13.83
CA SER A 84 -27.71 -6.46 -14.03
C SER A 84 -26.82 -6.97 -12.90
N ASP A 85 -27.43 -7.57 -11.87
CA ASP A 85 -26.79 -8.03 -10.62
C ASP A 85 -25.56 -8.96 -10.79
N HIS A 86 -25.23 -9.34 -12.03
CA HIS A 86 -24.10 -10.23 -12.35
C HIS A 86 -23.12 -9.67 -13.39
N HIS A 87 -23.38 -8.51 -14.00
CA HIS A 87 -22.43 -7.97 -14.97
C HIS A 87 -21.34 -7.18 -14.26
N VAL A 88 -20.13 -7.71 -14.32
CA VAL A 88 -18.91 -7.07 -13.84
C VAL A 88 -18.30 -6.29 -15.00
N ASN A 89 -18.32 -4.96 -14.91
CA ASN A 89 -17.75 -4.06 -15.91
C ASN A 89 -16.21 -4.13 -15.91
N SER A 90 -15.61 -4.30 -14.73
CA SER A 90 -14.17 -4.47 -14.57
C SER A 90 -13.84 -5.26 -13.29
N ASP A 91 -12.80 -6.08 -13.35
CA ASP A 91 -12.23 -6.81 -12.22
C ASP A 91 -10.70 -6.85 -12.40
N GLU A 92 -10.01 -5.98 -11.67
CA GLU A 92 -8.56 -5.76 -11.81
C GLU A 92 -7.86 -6.03 -10.49
N VAL A 93 -6.73 -6.73 -10.53
CA VAL A 93 -5.87 -6.98 -9.38
C VAL A 93 -4.55 -6.26 -9.61
N GLY A 94 -4.15 -5.42 -8.66
CA GLY A 94 -2.93 -4.62 -8.76
C GLY A 94 -2.10 -4.63 -7.47
N PRO A 95 -0.76 -4.57 -7.57
CA PRO A 95 0.10 -4.49 -6.41
C PRO A 95 0.03 -3.11 -5.75
N PHE A 96 0.31 -3.04 -4.45
CA PHE A 96 0.50 -1.79 -3.72
C PHE A 96 1.60 -1.93 -2.67
N TRP A 97 2.30 -0.84 -2.37
CA TRP A 97 3.18 -0.74 -1.19
C TRP A 97 2.56 0.09 -0.07
N THR A 98 1.71 1.04 -0.43
CA THR A 98 1.11 2.00 0.49
C THR A 98 -0.40 2.03 0.32
N VAL A 99 -1.15 1.99 1.42
CA VAL A 99 -2.59 2.29 1.42
C VAL A 99 -2.76 3.75 1.82
N PRO A 100 -3.23 4.62 0.90
CA PRO A 100 -3.27 6.04 1.18
C PRO A 100 -4.66 6.42 1.71
N LEU A 101 -4.73 6.77 2.99
CA LEU A 101 -5.97 7.10 3.68
C LEU A 101 -6.32 8.58 3.49
N SER A 102 -7.48 8.83 2.91
CA SER A 102 -8.04 10.17 2.75
C SER A 102 -8.37 10.77 4.11
N MET A 103 -7.92 11.99 4.35
CA MET A 103 -8.21 12.71 5.58
C MET A 103 -9.12 13.90 5.29
N GLU A 104 -9.87 14.32 6.30
CA GLU A 104 -10.62 15.57 6.28
C GLU A 104 -10.21 16.45 7.48
N ASP A 105 -10.31 17.76 7.32
CA ASP A 105 -10.04 18.71 8.39
C ASP A 105 -11.25 18.86 9.34
N ASN A 106 -11.43 17.83 10.19
CA ASN A 106 -12.53 17.74 11.17
C ASN A 106 -12.02 17.69 12.63
N ASN A 107 -10.83 18.26 12.92
CA ASN A 107 -10.10 18.23 14.21
C ASN A 107 -9.66 16.85 14.72
N TYR A 108 -10.39 15.80 14.37
CA TYR A 108 -10.16 14.42 14.81
C TYR A 108 -10.26 13.47 13.63
N TYR A 109 -9.39 12.46 13.61
CA TYR A 109 -9.40 11.42 12.59
C TYR A 109 -9.02 10.07 13.20
N SER A 110 -9.83 9.04 12.99
CA SER A 110 -9.52 7.68 13.40
C SER A 110 -8.84 6.93 12.25
N VAL A 111 -7.62 6.45 12.48
CA VAL A 111 -6.92 5.61 11.48
C VAL A 111 -7.67 4.32 11.21
N ARG A 112 -8.36 3.76 12.23
CA ARG A 112 -9.17 2.56 12.07
C ARG A 112 -10.35 2.82 11.12
N GLU A 113 -11.11 3.88 11.37
CA GLU A 113 -12.27 4.23 10.53
C GLU A 113 -11.83 4.56 9.10
N GLY A 114 -10.76 5.35 8.93
CA GLY A 114 -10.24 5.66 7.60
C GLY A 114 -9.71 4.45 6.84
N PHE A 115 -9.14 3.47 7.55
CA PHE A 115 -8.75 2.19 6.95
C PHE A 115 -9.96 1.35 6.54
N GLU A 116 -11.03 1.32 7.34
CA GLU A 116 -12.29 0.65 7.00
C GLU A 116 -12.99 1.33 5.82
N ASP A 117 -13.03 2.66 5.81
CA ASP A 117 -13.60 3.48 4.74
C ASP A 117 -12.88 3.29 3.40
N PHE A 118 -11.56 3.04 3.41
CA PHE A 118 -10.80 2.74 2.19
C PHE A 118 -11.34 1.49 1.46
N PHE A 119 -11.83 0.49 2.19
CA PHE A 119 -12.39 -0.76 1.63
C PHE A 119 -13.91 -0.75 1.52
N LYS A 120 -14.56 0.35 1.92
CA LYS A 120 -16.02 0.47 1.86
C LYS A 120 -16.45 0.58 0.41
N SER A 121 -17.46 -0.20 0.03
CA SER A 121 -18.04 -0.10 -1.31
C SER A 121 -18.68 1.27 -1.51
N SER A 122 -18.58 1.78 -2.73
CA SER A 122 -19.18 3.05 -3.13
C SER A 122 -20.03 2.86 -4.38
N THR A 123 -20.98 3.76 -4.59
CA THR A 123 -21.84 3.75 -5.77
C THR A 123 -21.51 4.96 -6.63
N VAL A 124 -21.26 4.72 -7.92
CA VAL A 124 -21.17 5.78 -8.93
C VAL A 124 -22.50 5.87 -9.67
N SER A 125 -23.07 7.07 -9.68
CA SER A 125 -24.42 7.34 -10.19
C SER A 125 -24.53 8.75 -10.76
N GLY A 126 -25.65 9.06 -11.43
CA GLY A 126 -25.91 10.37 -12.04
C GLY A 126 -24.88 10.73 -13.11
N ASP A 127 -24.22 11.88 -12.97
CA ASP A 127 -23.23 12.35 -13.94
C ASP A 127 -21.99 11.45 -14.03
N ASN A 128 -21.74 10.62 -13.00
CA ASN A 128 -20.58 9.72 -12.89
C ASN A 128 -20.90 8.27 -13.29
N GLN A 129 -22.03 8.02 -13.95
CA GLN A 129 -22.39 6.69 -14.43
C GLN A 129 -21.32 6.08 -15.34
N MET A 130 -21.12 4.76 -15.20
CA MET A 130 -20.17 4.02 -16.03
C MET A 130 -20.88 3.38 -17.22
N TYR A 131 -20.16 3.26 -18.34
CA TYR A 131 -20.68 2.52 -19.47
C TYR A 131 -20.64 1.02 -19.18
N CYS A 132 -21.76 0.34 -19.45
CA CYS A 132 -21.94 -1.09 -19.31
C CYS A 132 -22.15 -1.70 -20.70
N ASP A 133 -21.22 -2.54 -21.14
CA ASP A 133 -21.26 -3.18 -22.46
C ASP A 133 -22.46 -4.14 -22.59
N TYR A 134 -22.90 -4.74 -21.48
CA TYR A 134 -24.06 -5.64 -21.46
C TYR A 134 -25.39 -4.91 -21.57
N CYS A 135 -25.53 -3.76 -20.89
CA CYS A 135 -26.73 -2.93 -20.97
C CYS A 135 -26.72 -2.00 -22.19
N ASP A 136 -25.58 -1.90 -22.90
CA ASP A 136 -25.33 -0.95 -23.98
C ASP A 136 -25.69 0.49 -23.60
N GLY A 137 -25.21 0.95 -22.44
CA GLY A 137 -25.56 2.25 -21.91
C GLY A 137 -24.83 2.65 -20.65
N LYS A 138 -25.03 3.90 -20.24
CA LYS A 138 -24.55 4.40 -18.94
C LYS A 138 -25.46 3.90 -17.83
N THR A 139 -24.87 3.26 -16.83
CA THR A 139 -25.57 2.70 -15.69
C THR A 139 -24.89 3.11 -14.40
N ASP A 140 -25.66 3.11 -13.32
CA ASP A 140 -25.07 3.13 -11.99
C ASP A 140 -24.22 1.86 -11.81
N ALA A 141 -23.16 1.99 -11.02
CA ALA A 141 -22.28 0.88 -10.70
C ALA A 141 -21.83 0.91 -9.24
N ILE A 142 -21.61 -0.28 -8.69
CA ILE A 142 -21.02 -0.47 -7.37
C ILE A 142 -19.52 -0.69 -7.57
N LEU A 143 -18.70 0.15 -6.94
CA LEU A 143 -17.26 0.02 -6.86
C LEU A 143 -16.88 -0.64 -5.54
N GLU A 144 -16.11 -1.72 -5.61
CA GLU A 144 -15.56 -2.40 -4.44
C GLU A 144 -14.03 -2.46 -4.54
N CYS A 145 -13.36 -2.18 -3.43
CA CYS A 145 -11.94 -2.44 -3.26
C CYS A 145 -11.76 -3.48 -2.15
N LYS A 146 -10.98 -4.54 -2.41
CA LYS A 146 -10.73 -5.61 -1.44
C LYS A 146 -9.23 -5.91 -1.38
N MET A 147 -8.71 -6.09 -0.17
CA MET A 147 -7.34 -6.59 0.02
C MET A 147 -7.31 -8.09 -0.29
N GLU A 148 -6.80 -8.45 -1.47
CA GLU A 148 -6.72 -9.84 -1.92
C GLU A 148 -5.52 -10.55 -1.29
N HIS A 149 -4.34 -9.91 -1.33
CA HIS A 149 -3.13 -10.40 -0.69
C HIS A 149 -2.61 -9.34 0.30
N PRO A 150 -2.65 -9.61 1.62
CA PRO A 150 -2.11 -8.70 2.62
C PRO A 150 -0.57 -8.74 2.65
N PRO A 151 0.12 -7.58 2.75
CA PRO A 151 1.58 -7.54 2.88
C PRO A 151 2.05 -8.01 4.26
N GLU A 152 3.31 -8.41 4.41
CA GLU A 152 3.88 -8.70 5.74
C GLU A 152 4.08 -7.41 6.55
N ILE A 153 4.42 -6.32 5.88
CA ILE A 153 4.43 -4.96 6.42
C ILE A 153 3.38 -4.11 5.70
N LEU A 154 2.33 -3.71 6.42
CA LEU A 154 1.31 -2.79 5.94
C LEU A 154 1.74 -1.35 6.20
N THR A 155 1.91 -0.57 5.13
CA THR A 155 2.20 0.87 5.20
C THR A 155 0.94 1.67 4.90
N LEU A 156 0.59 2.59 5.80
CA LEU A 156 -0.51 3.54 5.63
C LEU A 156 0.07 4.95 5.46
N LEU A 157 -0.37 5.64 4.41
CA LEU A 157 -0.10 7.05 4.21
C LEU A 157 -1.32 7.86 4.65
N LEU A 158 -1.12 8.74 5.61
CA LEU A 158 -2.12 9.74 5.98
C LEU A 158 -2.04 10.90 4.98
N LYS A 159 -3.02 11.04 4.08
CA LYS A 159 -3.06 12.10 3.04
C LYS A 159 -3.33 13.46 3.68
N ARG A 160 -2.33 14.01 4.37
CA ARG A 160 -2.42 15.28 5.09
C ARG A 160 -2.34 16.51 4.20
N PHE A 161 -2.07 16.38 2.92
CA PHE A 161 -1.97 17.52 2.01
C PHE A 161 -3.12 17.48 1.02
N GLU A 162 -3.95 18.51 1.04
CA GLU A 162 -5.07 18.66 0.12
C GLU A 162 -5.05 20.05 -0.52
N PHE A 163 -5.66 20.15 -1.70
CA PHE A 163 -5.79 21.44 -2.38
C PHE A 163 -7.03 22.17 -1.86
N ASP A 164 -6.83 23.28 -1.16
CA ASP A 164 -7.91 24.17 -0.75
C ASP A 164 -8.30 25.06 -1.94
N TYR A 165 -9.47 24.80 -2.52
CA TYR A 165 -10.01 25.56 -3.65
C TYR A 165 -10.39 27.01 -3.29
N ASN A 166 -10.69 27.30 -2.03
CA ASN A 166 -10.98 28.68 -1.62
C ASN A 166 -9.71 29.52 -1.56
N ARG A 167 -8.60 28.90 -1.11
CA ARG A 167 -7.28 29.57 -1.03
C ARG A 167 -6.46 29.44 -2.30
N MET A 168 -6.88 28.56 -3.23
CA MET A 168 -6.13 28.19 -4.44
C MET A 168 -4.70 27.73 -4.10
N SER A 169 -4.56 26.96 -3.02
CA SER A 169 -3.26 26.53 -2.49
C SER A 169 -3.38 25.20 -1.76
N TYR A 170 -2.30 24.42 -1.74
CA TYR A 170 -2.24 23.24 -0.88
C TYR A 170 -2.11 23.63 0.59
N VAL A 171 -2.88 22.94 1.44
CA VAL A 171 -2.88 23.10 2.89
C VAL A 171 -2.56 21.77 3.56
N LYS A 172 -1.99 21.83 4.75
CA LYS A 172 -1.79 20.66 5.59
C LYS A 172 -2.98 20.51 6.54
N ILE A 173 -3.53 19.30 6.59
CA ILE A 173 -4.57 18.88 7.54
C ILE A 173 -3.89 18.66 8.90
N GLU A 174 -4.21 19.54 9.85
CA GLU A 174 -3.68 19.52 11.22
C GLU A 174 -4.54 18.68 12.18
N SER A 175 -5.57 17.98 11.66
CA SER A 175 -6.39 17.04 12.43
C SER A 175 -5.54 16.11 13.29
N CYS A 176 -5.93 16.01 14.56
CA CYS A 176 -5.34 15.07 15.50
C CYS A 176 -5.78 13.66 15.13
N VAL A 177 -4.83 12.78 14.85
CA VAL A 177 -5.10 11.39 14.47
C VAL A 177 -5.02 10.48 15.68
N GLU A 178 -6.02 9.61 15.83
CA GLU A 178 -5.96 8.45 16.71
C GLU A 178 -5.34 7.27 15.96
N VAL A 179 -4.16 6.85 16.41
CA VAL A 179 -3.41 5.73 15.83
C VAL A 179 -3.58 4.50 16.72
N PRO A 180 -4.28 3.45 16.27
CA PRO A 180 -4.45 2.24 17.05
C PRO A 180 -3.17 1.40 17.08
N ARG A 181 -2.93 0.73 18.20
CA ARG A 181 -1.85 -0.25 18.38
C ARG A 181 -1.98 -1.39 17.38
N ARG A 182 -3.21 -1.86 17.18
CA ARG A 182 -3.54 -2.99 16.31
C ARG A 182 -4.54 -2.62 15.25
N LEU A 183 -4.32 -3.12 14.04
CA LEU A 183 -5.28 -3.10 12.94
C LEU A 183 -5.65 -4.52 12.57
N GLN A 184 -6.92 -4.73 12.24
CA GLN A 184 -7.43 -6.03 11.84
C GLN A 184 -7.92 -5.91 10.41
N THR A 185 -7.54 -6.89 9.59
CA THR A 185 -8.18 -7.15 8.30
C THR A 185 -9.00 -8.42 8.42
N LYS A 186 -9.74 -8.79 7.38
CA LYS A 186 -10.50 -10.05 7.38
C LYS A 186 -9.63 -11.29 7.62
N ASN A 187 -8.35 -11.24 7.21
CA ASN A 187 -7.47 -12.41 7.15
C ASN A 187 -6.22 -12.30 8.05
N CYS A 188 -5.90 -11.11 8.57
CA CYS A 188 -4.64 -10.84 9.26
C CYS A 188 -4.82 -9.77 10.34
N ASP A 189 -4.15 -9.98 11.48
CA ASP A 189 -3.95 -8.97 12.50
C ASP A 189 -2.57 -8.32 12.33
N TYR A 190 -2.50 -7.04 12.66
CA TYR A 190 -1.33 -6.21 12.50
C TYR A 190 -1.02 -5.45 13.78
N GLU A 191 0.26 -5.30 14.15
CA GLU A 191 0.70 -4.42 15.25
C GLU A 191 1.58 -3.28 14.71
N LEU A 192 1.30 -2.05 15.16
CA LEU A 192 2.11 -0.88 14.83
C LEU A 192 3.53 -1.06 15.35
N TYR A 193 4.52 -0.82 14.49
CA TYR A 193 5.93 -0.86 14.90
C TYR A 193 6.74 0.36 14.48
N ALA A 194 6.29 1.13 13.50
CA ALA A 194 6.94 2.38 13.16
C ALA A 194 5.94 3.47 12.76
N VAL A 195 6.32 4.71 13.08
CA VAL A 195 5.60 5.92 12.70
C VAL A 195 6.62 6.90 12.16
N VAL A 196 6.38 7.43 10.96
CA VAL A 196 7.11 8.60 10.46
C VAL A 196 6.26 9.81 10.77
N ASP A 197 6.81 10.76 11.52
CA ASP A 197 6.19 12.03 11.85
C ASP A 197 6.69 13.12 10.90
N HIS A 198 5.81 14.05 10.51
CA HIS A 198 6.13 15.25 9.74
C HIS A 198 5.62 16.52 10.44
N VAL A 199 6.54 17.37 10.84
CA VAL A 199 6.26 18.69 11.44
C VAL A 199 6.62 19.77 10.44
N GLY A 200 5.74 20.73 10.20
CA GLY A 200 5.91 21.76 9.17
C GLY A 200 4.82 21.70 8.10
N SER A 201 5.11 22.28 6.95
CA SER A 201 4.18 22.54 5.84
C SER A 201 4.56 21.79 4.57
N LEU A 202 3.75 21.88 3.51
CA LEU A 202 4.08 21.28 2.22
C LEU A 202 5.40 21.80 1.62
N ARG A 203 5.74 23.08 1.88
CA ARG A 203 6.94 23.72 1.33
C ARG A 203 8.20 23.43 2.14
N GLY A 204 8.04 22.80 3.29
CA GLY A 204 9.15 22.60 4.21
C GLY A 204 8.68 22.13 5.58
N GLY A 205 9.35 21.14 6.11
CA GLY A 205 9.18 20.58 7.44
C GLY A 205 10.38 19.73 7.86
N HIS A 206 10.14 18.89 8.85
CA HIS A 206 11.10 17.98 9.44
C HIS A 206 10.46 16.62 9.63
N TYR A 207 11.18 15.57 9.22
CA TYR A 207 10.74 14.19 9.38
C TYR A 207 11.50 13.53 10.52
N THR A 208 10.78 12.84 11.39
CA THR A 208 11.38 11.99 12.43
C THR A 208 10.71 10.62 12.41
N ALA A 209 11.36 9.61 12.98
CA ALA A 209 10.79 8.27 13.06
C ALA A 209 10.68 7.79 14.51
N ARG A 210 9.54 7.19 14.85
CA ARG A 210 9.35 6.42 16.07
C ARG A 210 9.31 4.95 15.71
N ILE A 211 10.20 4.13 16.28
CA ILE A 211 10.31 2.71 15.93
C ILE A 211 10.33 1.87 17.21
N LYS A 212 9.62 0.73 17.17
CA LYS A 212 9.66 -0.35 18.15
C LYS A 212 10.41 -1.56 17.56
N PRO A 213 11.73 -1.69 17.79
CA PRO A 213 12.51 -2.81 17.28
C PRO A 213 11.99 -4.18 17.75
N TYR A 214 12.42 -5.24 17.08
CA TYR A 214 12.09 -6.61 17.46
C TYR A 214 12.79 -7.04 18.76
N ASP A 215 13.98 -6.52 19.04
CA ASP A 215 14.89 -7.11 20.04
C ASP A 215 14.49 -6.82 21.49
N ASP A 216 14.08 -5.59 21.81
CA ASP A 216 13.81 -5.16 23.19
C ASP A 216 12.38 -4.63 23.41
N HIS A 217 11.60 -4.53 22.33
CA HIS A 217 10.23 -4.03 22.31
C HIS A 217 10.02 -2.63 22.92
N ASN A 218 11.08 -1.85 23.10
CA ASN A 218 11.01 -0.45 23.53
C ASN A 218 10.78 0.46 22.33
N TRP A 219 10.21 1.64 22.57
CA TRP A 219 10.06 2.65 21.54
C TRP A 219 11.23 3.63 21.56
N TYR A 220 11.72 3.96 20.38
CA TYR A 220 12.81 4.90 20.17
C TYR A 220 12.36 6.00 19.22
N VAL A 221 12.85 7.22 19.44
CA VAL A 221 12.74 8.34 18.50
C VAL A 221 14.09 8.50 17.80
N PHE A 222 14.06 8.49 16.48
CA PHE A 222 15.16 8.76 15.57
C PHE A 222 14.94 10.13 14.95
N ASP A 223 15.76 11.08 15.37
CA ASP A 223 15.79 12.47 14.92
C ASP A 223 17.19 12.75 14.38
N ASP A 224 17.37 12.51 13.08
CA ASP A 224 18.66 12.57 12.38
C ASP A 224 19.78 11.78 13.09
N SER A 225 20.79 12.49 13.63
CA SER A 225 21.92 11.90 14.36
C SER A 225 21.63 11.59 15.82
N TYR A 226 20.43 11.91 16.31
CA TYR A 226 20.05 11.74 17.70
C TYR A 226 19.00 10.63 17.86
N VAL A 227 19.34 9.64 18.69
CA VAL A 227 18.44 8.53 19.03
C VAL A 227 18.21 8.54 20.52
N ARG A 228 16.94 8.47 20.93
CA ARG A 228 16.57 8.35 22.34
C ARG A 228 15.47 7.32 22.53
N GLN A 229 15.55 6.59 23.62
CA GLN A 229 14.43 5.76 24.08
C GLN A 229 13.31 6.65 24.61
N LEU A 230 12.05 6.28 24.35
CA LEU A 230 10.90 6.90 24.98
C LEU A 230 10.74 6.36 26.41
N ASN A 231 10.71 7.28 27.38
CA ASN A 231 10.47 6.94 28.80
C ASN A 231 9.07 6.34 29.00
N SER A 232 8.09 6.79 28.20
CA SER A 232 6.72 6.30 28.21
C SER A 232 6.48 5.37 27.03
N LYS A 233 5.96 4.18 27.28
CA LYS A 233 5.49 3.27 26.23
C LYS A 233 4.13 3.79 25.71
N PRO A 234 4.00 4.18 24.42
CA PRO A 234 2.79 4.80 23.87
C PRO A 234 1.50 3.98 24.06
N PHE A 235 1.62 2.67 24.29
CA PHE A 235 0.52 1.72 24.36
C PHE A 235 0.50 0.89 25.66
N GLU A 236 1.09 1.38 26.75
CA GLU A 236 1.15 0.62 28.01
C GLU A 236 -0.20 0.58 28.74
N GLN A 237 -1.03 1.61 28.57
CA GLN A 237 -2.32 1.75 29.26
C GLN A 237 -3.50 1.96 28.30
N VAL A 238 -3.22 2.16 27.01
CA VAL A 238 -4.20 2.51 25.98
C VAL A 238 -3.91 1.74 24.70
N GLU A 239 -4.96 1.36 23.97
CA GLU A 239 -4.87 0.65 22.69
C GLU A 239 -4.68 1.59 21.48
N SER A 240 -4.57 2.90 21.72
CA SER A 240 -4.30 3.92 20.71
C SER A 240 -3.51 5.08 21.31
N PHE A 241 -2.76 5.81 20.48
CA PHE A 241 -2.21 7.12 20.85
C PHE A 241 -2.70 8.21 19.90
N ARG A 242 -2.66 9.46 20.37
CA ARG A 242 -3.01 10.64 19.57
C ARG A 242 -1.76 11.33 19.03
N SER A 243 -1.79 11.76 17.77
CA SER A 243 -0.69 12.52 17.16
C SER A 243 -1.20 13.58 16.20
N GLN A 244 -0.53 14.72 16.14
CA GLN A 244 -0.75 15.74 15.10
C GLN A 244 0.25 15.61 13.94
N SER A 245 1.37 14.93 14.18
CA SER A 245 2.49 14.86 13.24
C SER A 245 2.56 13.55 12.46
N ALA A 246 1.86 12.49 12.89
CA ALA A 246 1.97 11.18 12.23
C ALA A 246 1.62 11.28 10.75
N TYR A 247 2.50 10.77 9.89
CA TYR A 247 2.44 10.91 8.44
C TYR A 247 2.40 9.54 7.74
N LEU A 248 3.39 8.69 8.01
CA LEU A 248 3.36 7.27 7.61
C LEU A 248 3.21 6.40 8.86
N LEU A 249 2.41 5.35 8.74
CA LEU A 249 2.24 4.34 9.78
C LEU A 249 2.62 2.98 9.21
N MET A 250 3.50 2.25 9.88
CA MET A 250 3.92 0.93 9.46
C MET A 250 3.52 -0.09 10.51
N TYR A 251 2.74 -1.07 10.06
CA TYR A 251 2.26 -2.17 10.85
C TYR A 251 2.88 -3.48 10.37
N ARG A 252 3.33 -4.32 11.31
CA ARG A 252 3.80 -5.67 11.01
C ARG A 252 2.69 -6.66 11.25
N LYS A 253 2.54 -7.61 10.33
CA LYS A 253 1.61 -8.71 10.46
C LYS A 253 1.98 -9.54 11.69
N LEU A 254 0.98 -9.95 12.45
CA LEU A 254 1.13 -10.89 13.54
C LEU A 254 1.04 -12.31 12.97
N ASP A 255 1.97 -13.17 13.38
CA ASP A 255 1.88 -14.58 13.04
C ASP A 255 0.58 -15.15 13.61
N SER A 256 -0.21 -15.82 12.77
CA SER A 256 -1.28 -16.66 13.27
C SER A 256 -0.64 -17.78 14.09
N PRO A 257 -1.21 -18.15 15.25
CA PRO A 257 -0.63 -19.18 16.12
C PRO A 257 -0.41 -20.54 15.44
N ASP A 258 -1.00 -20.79 14.27
CA ASP A 258 -0.82 -22.01 13.47
C ASP A 258 0.54 -22.14 12.74
N ARG A 259 1.34 -21.07 12.63
CA ARG A 259 2.65 -21.14 11.93
C ARG A 259 3.85 -21.48 12.82
N GLN A 260 3.68 -21.51 14.15
CA GLN A 260 4.76 -21.84 15.08
C GLN A 260 5.06 -23.35 15.23
N MET A 261 4.39 -24.23 14.48
CA MET A 261 4.61 -25.69 14.56
C MET A 261 5.63 -26.25 13.55
N ASN A 262 6.18 -25.46 12.61
CA ASN A 262 7.01 -26.04 11.52
C ASN A 262 8.40 -25.42 11.29
N HIS A 263 8.93 -24.61 12.22
CA HIS A 263 10.34 -24.21 12.17
C HIS A 263 11.02 -24.31 13.54
N GLY A 264 11.37 -25.54 13.89
CA GLY A 264 12.34 -25.87 14.93
C GLY A 264 12.85 -27.29 14.72
N ASN A 265 14.17 -27.45 14.75
CA ASN A 265 14.98 -28.70 14.76
C ASN A 265 15.21 -29.36 13.37
N ASP A 266 16.43 -29.61 12.88
CA ASP A 266 17.74 -29.80 13.54
C ASP A 266 18.93 -29.59 12.58
N HIS A 267 20.06 -29.14 13.15
CA HIS A 267 21.40 -29.37 12.61
C HIS A 267 22.13 -30.40 13.47
N LYS A 268 22.58 -31.50 12.84
CA LYS A 268 23.65 -32.46 13.20
C LYS A 268 23.44 -33.46 14.37
N SER A 269 23.32 -34.74 14.01
CA SER A 269 24.19 -35.82 14.54
C SER A 269 24.27 -37.01 13.58
N SER A 270 25.45 -37.64 13.56
CA SER A 270 25.91 -38.73 12.69
C SER A 270 25.63 -40.15 13.25
N LEU A 271 25.50 -41.12 12.32
CA LEU A 271 25.72 -42.59 12.41
C LEU A 271 24.78 -43.44 13.31
N SER A 272 23.98 -44.34 12.72
CA SER A 272 24.29 -45.77 12.47
C SER A 272 23.03 -46.62 12.17
N ASP A 273 23.12 -47.44 11.10
CA ASP A 273 22.48 -48.73 10.79
C ASP A 273 21.11 -49.17 11.38
N SER A 274 20.17 -49.44 10.46
CA SER A 274 19.69 -50.79 10.09
C SER A 274 18.16 -50.98 9.93
N GLN A 275 17.82 -51.76 8.89
CA GLN A 275 16.62 -52.58 8.64
C GLN A 275 15.33 -51.94 8.07
N LEU A 276 15.26 -52.01 6.73
CA LEU A 276 14.28 -52.76 5.92
C LEU A 276 12.80 -52.83 6.38
N SER A 277 11.89 -52.23 5.58
CA SER A 277 10.75 -52.95 4.97
C SER A 277 10.02 -52.07 3.96
N THR A 278 9.92 -52.58 2.73
CA THR A 278 8.99 -52.12 1.68
C THR A 278 7.58 -52.65 1.99
N PRO A 279 6.53 -52.08 1.37
CA PRO A 279 6.06 -52.73 0.16
C PRO A 279 5.73 -51.79 -1.00
N SER A 280 5.96 -52.37 -2.16
CA SER A 280 5.56 -52.04 -3.52
C SER A 280 4.05 -51.76 -3.71
N CYS A 281 3.73 -50.85 -4.64
CA CYS A 281 2.81 -51.16 -5.74
C CYS A 281 2.98 -50.13 -6.87
N SER A 282 2.56 -50.53 -8.06
CA SER A 282 3.14 -50.24 -9.38
C SER A 282 2.07 -49.82 -10.40
N PHE A 283 2.55 -49.28 -11.54
CA PHE A 283 1.87 -49.14 -12.85
C PHE A 283 0.77 -48.04 -12.93
N GLU A 284 0.57 -47.24 -13.98
CA GLU A 284 1.12 -47.10 -15.34
C GLU A 284 0.78 -45.68 -15.84
N THR A 285 1.61 -45.08 -16.70
CA THR A 285 1.23 -43.90 -17.50
C THR A 285 1.24 -44.28 -18.99
N GLY A 286 0.04 -44.26 -19.58
CA GLY A 286 -0.16 -44.43 -21.02
C GLY A 286 -0.12 -43.08 -21.72
N ALA A 287 0.70 -42.98 -22.75
CA ALA A 287 0.73 -41.89 -23.72
C ALA A 287 -0.31 -42.13 -24.83
N SER A 288 -0.94 -41.05 -25.32
CA SER A 288 -1.46 -40.98 -26.68
C SER A 288 -1.63 -39.53 -27.10
N GLY A 289 -1.04 -39.17 -28.24
CA GLY A 289 -1.24 -37.88 -28.90
C GLY A 289 -2.33 -37.93 -29.97
N THR A 290 -2.75 -36.77 -30.45
CA THR A 290 -3.25 -36.50 -31.81
C THR A 290 -3.41 -34.97 -31.94
N LYS A 291 -2.66 -34.35 -32.85
CA LYS A 291 -3.02 -33.87 -34.20
C LYS A 291 -3.53 -32.42 -34.26
N GLU A 292 -2.76 -31.69 -35.05
CA GLU A 292 -2.82 -30.31 -35.51
C GLU A 292 -3.84 -30.17 -36.66
N GLU A 293 -4.59 -29.06 -36.69
CA GLU A 293 -5.21 -28.56 -37.93
C GLU A 293 -5.43 -27.04 -37.87
N GLU A 294 -4.82 -26.34 -38.84
CA GLU A 294 -4.92 -24.89 -39.07
C GLU A 294 -6.25 -24.50 -39.74
N ARG A 295 -6.84 -23.36 -39.32
CA ARG A 295 -7.71 -22.55 -40.20
C ARG A 295 -7.50 -21.05 -39.98
N LYS A 296 -7.34 -20.36 -41.11
CA LYS A 296 -7.06 -18.92 -41.28
C LYS A 296 -8.25 -18.00 -40.98
N ALA A 297 -7.91 -16.88 -40.33
CA ALA A 297 -8.32 -15.48 -40.53
C ALA A 297 -9.81 -15.05 -40.46
N LEU A 298 -10.10 -14.16 -39.50
CA LEU A 298 -10.66 -12.81 -39.78
C LEU A 298 -10.33 -11.87 -38.60
N ALA A 299 -9.77 -10.70 -38.86
CA ALA A 299 -9.36 -9.71 -37.86
C ALA A 299 -10.53 -8.80 -37.43
N PRO A 300 -10.65 -8.44 -36.13
CA PRO A 300 -11.35 -7.22 -35.73
C PRO A 300 -10.37 -6.15 -35.23
N GLN A 301 -10.76 -4.92 -35.53
CA GLN A 301 -10.03 -3.67 -35.35
C GLN A 301 -9.55 -3.45 -33.90
N LYS A 302 -8.29 -3.00 -33.77
CA LYS A 302 -7.73 -2.44 -32.53
C LYS A 302 -8.57 -1.23 -32.11
N ARG A 303 -9.42 -1.37 -31.10
CA ARG A 303 -9.85 -0.26 -30.25
C ARG A 303 -8.97 -0.29 -29.00
N GLN A 304 -8.23 0.79 -28.79
CA GLN A 304 -7.40 1.00 -27.60
C GLN A 304 -8.26 0.85 -26.35
N ARG A 305 -8.04 -0.22 -25.59
CA ARG A 305 -8.39 -0.28 -24.18
C ARG A 305 -7.52 0.76 -23.47
N GLN A 306 -8.10 1.91 -23.14
CA GLN A 306 -7.52 2.77 -22.11
C GLN A 306 -7.75 2.04 -20.79
N SER A 307 -6.69 1.41 -20.28
CA SER A 307 -6.65 0.93 -18.90
C SER A 307 -6.63 2.15 -17.99
N PHE A 308 -7.78 2.52 -17.45
CA PHE A 308 -7.86 3.51 -16.39
C PHE A 308 -7.43 2.82 -15.09
N SER A 309 -6.22 3.11 -14.62
CA SER A 309 -5.80 2.80 -13.25
C SER A 309 -6.76 3.50 -12.29
N CYS A 310 -7.66 2.73 -11.69
CA CYS A 310 -8.73 3.21 -10.80
C CYS A 310 -8.18 3.93 -9.54
N CYS A 311 -6.89 3.78 -9.23
CA CYS A 311 -6.29 4.29 -8.00
C CYS A 311 -5.85 5.77 -8.03
N GLN A 312 -6.15 6.53 -9.10
CA GLN A 312 -5.73 7.95 -9.19
C GLN A 312 -6.86 8.98 -9.14
N LEU A 313 -8.12 8.57 -9.04
CA LEU A 313 -9.21 9.54 -8.90
C LEU A 313 -9.48 9.83 -7.42
N PRO A 314 -9.37 11.09 -6.95
CA PRO A 314 -9.83 11.45 -5.62
C PRO A 314 -11.36 11.31 -5.54
N PRO A 315 -11.94 10.98 -4.37
CA PRO A 315 -13.38 11.07 -4.19
C PRO A 315 -13.78 12.54 -4.35
N HIS A 316 -14.45 12.88 -5.46
CA HIS A 316 -15.07 14.19 -5.61
C HIS A 316 -16.31 14.26 -4.73
N ARG A 317 -16.32 15.25 -3.83
CA ARG A 317 -17.46 15.60 -2.97
C ARG A 317 -18.71 15.83 -3.79
N THR A 318 -19.80 15.16 -3.42
CA THR A 318 -21.17 15.56 -3.76
C THR A 318 -21.45 16.90 -3.07
N SER A 319 -21.59 17.97 -3.85
CA SER A 319 -22.12 19.24 -3.36
C SER A 319 -23.62 19.09 -3.13
N HIS A 320 -24.04 19.15 -1.86
CA HIS A 320 -25.45 19.38 -1.53
C HIS A 320 -25.81 20.80 -1.98
N ASN A 321 -26.52 20.91 -3.11
CA ASN A 321 -27.19 22.14 -3.49
C ASN A 321 -28.30 22.47 -2.48
N LEU A 322 -28.09 23.50 -1.69
CA LEU A 322 -29.15 24.22 -0.97
C LEU A 322 -30.10 24.83 -2.02
N SER A 323 -31.30 24.26 -2.11
CA SER A 323 -32.41 24.81 -2.88
C SER A 323 -32.94 26.07 -2.17
N VAL A 324 -32.54 27.24 -2.67
CA VAL A 324 -33.21 28.50 -2.34
C VAL A 324 -34.51 28.55 -3.13
N THR A 325 -35.63 28.49 -2.40
CA THR A 325 -36.98 28.68 -2.91
C THR A 325 -37.17 30.10 -3.40
N GLY A 326 -37.35 30.27 -4.71
CA GLY A 326 -37.76 31.52 -5.34
C GLY A 326 -39.11 31.38 -6.02
N THR A 327 -40.21 31.74 -5.32
CA THR A 327 -41.54 31.90 -5.94
C THR A 327 -41.94 33.37 -5.99
N ARG A 328 -41.65 33.97 -7.15
CA ARG A 328 -42.59 34.62 -8.07
C ARG A 328 -43.68 35.54 -7.48
N THR A 329 -43.50 36.85 -7.63
CA THR A 329 -44.59 37.83 -7.70
C THR A 329 -44.74 38.35 -9.14
N GLY A 330 -45.93 38.15 -9.73
CA GLY A 330 -46.38 38.83 -10.96
C GLY A 330 -47.13 40.11 -10.57
N VAL A 331 -46.84 41.27 -11.19
CA VAL A 331 -47.39 41.83 -12.45
C VAL A 331 -48.69 42.64 -12.24
N VAL A 332 -48.51 43.97 -12.28
CA VAL A 332 -49.27 45.03 -13.04
C VAL A 332 -50.72 45.35 -12.60
N PRO A 333 -51.22 46.61 -12.71
CA PRO A 333 -50.75 47.76 -13.51
C PRO A 333 -50.08 48.91 -12.77
#